data_AF-F8P9J1-F1
#
_entry.id   AF-F8P9J1-F1
#
_cell.length_a   1.000
_cell.length_b   1.000
_cell.length_c   1.000
_cell.angle_alpha   90.00
_cell.angle_beta   90.00
_cell.angle_gamma   90.00
#
_symmetry.space_group_name_H-M   'P 1'
#
loop_
_entity.id
_entity.type
_entity.pdbx_description
1 polymer ?
#
loop_
_entity_poly.entity_id
_entity_poly.type
_entity_poly.pdbx_seq_one_letter_code
_entity_poly.pdbx_strand_id
1 'polypeptide(L)'
;MHARNPYRDPPRFAELAKAYPPLSPYIIRNPDGTSTIDFKNDKAQRCLTEALLHRDFGIKLNLPSDRLCPPIPNRLNYVLWIQDIIRSTYGQHTNTIRGIDIGTGASAIYPLLACTLEPSWCFAATEIDETSFNYAQQNVTNNDLQDRIHIISAHLNAPILTPLINCYDDDNQYHFTMCNPPFYNSAEDVERSLAAKELEPHAVRVNMSYF
;
A
#
# COMPACT_ATOMS: atom_id res chain seq x y z
N MET A 1 -9.52 14.12 2.54
CA MET A 1 -9.62 12.73 2.02
C MET A 1 -10.44 12.77 0.73
N HIS A 2 -10.14 11.92 -0.25
CA HIS A 2 -10.83 11.86 -1.55
C HIS A 2 -12.34 11.61 -1.38
N ALA A 3 -13.19 12.24 -2.20
CA ALA A 3 -14.65 12.20 -2.03
C ALA A 3 -15.23 10.77 -2.06
N ARG A 4 -14.68 9.91 -2.93
CA ARG A 4 -15.01 8.48 -3.09
C ARG A 4 -14.37 7.55 -2.05
N ASN A 5 -13.61 8.06 -1.08
CA ASN A 5 -12.95 7.23 -0.08
C ASN A 5 -13.95 6.86 1.04
N PRO A 6 -14.22 5.57 1.31
CA PRO A 6 -15.18 5.15 2.33
C PRO A 6 -14.72 5.47 3.76
N TYR A 7 -13.43 5.74 3.97
CA TYR A 7 -12.85 6.04 5.27
C TYR A 7 -12.90 7.53 5.64
N ARG A 8 -13.67 8.33 4.90
CA ARG A 8 -14.01 9.70 5.30
C ARG A 8 -14.72 9.71 6.64
N ASP A 9 -15.51 8.66 6.86
CA ASP A 9 -16.07 8.32 8.15
C ASP A 9 -15.19 7.24 8.80
N PRO A 10 -14.89 7.33 10.10
CA PRO A 10 -14.09 6.31 10.78
C PRO A 10 -14.70 4.90 10.67
N PRO A 11 -13.88 3.85 10.51
CA PRO A 11 -14.38 2.49 10.48
C PRO A 11 -15.13 2.14 11.77
N ARG A 12 -16.25 1.44 11.64
CA ARG A 12 -16.92 0.83 12.79
C ARG A 12 -16.11 -0.36 13.30
N PHE A 13 -15.15 -0.11 14.19
CA PHE A 13 -14.17 -1.11 14.64
C PHE A 13 -14.80 -2.38 15.22
N ALA A 14 -15.93 -2.28 15.92
CA ALA A 14 -16.65 -3.44 16.44
C ALA A 14 -17.23 -4.32 15.33
N GLU A 15 -17.74 -3.73 14.24
CA GLU A 15 -18.23 -4.47 13.07
C GLU A 15 -17.06 -5.06 12.26
N LEU A 16 -15.96 -4.31 12.14
CA LEU A 16 -14.74 -4.76 11.49
C LEU A 16 -14.16 -6.00 12.20
N ALA A 17 -14.10 -6.01 13.53
CA ALA A 17 -13.62 -7.16 14.30
C ALA A 17 -14.54 -8.38 14.20
N LYS A 18 -15.85 -8.20 13.95
CA LYS A 18 -16.75 -9.32 13.64
C LYS A 18 -16.44 -9.92 12.28
N ALA A 19 -16.13 -9.09 11.28
CA ALA A 19 -15.77 -9.53 9.93
C ALA A 19 -14.35 -10.10 9.85
N TYR A 20 -13.43 -9.64 10.70
CA TYR A 20 -12.06 -10.12 10.83
C TYR A 20 -11.73 -10.40 12.30
N PRO A 21 -12.09 -11.61 12.82
CA PRO A 21 -11.92 -11.97 14.23
C PRO A 21 -10.52 -11.72 14.83
N PRO A 22 -9.40 -11.86 14.09
CA PRO A 22 -8.07 -11.54 14.62
C PRO A 22 -7.89 -10.11 15.13
N LEU A 23 -8.74 -9.16 14.71
CA LEU A 23 -8.71 -7.78 15.21
C LEU A 23 -9.27 -7.64 16.63
N SER A 24 -10.11 -8.57 17.08
CA SER A 24 -10.84 -8.48 18.36
C SER A 24 -9.96 -8.19 19.59
N PRO A 25 -8.76 -8.79 19.76
CA PRO A 25 -7.88 -8.50 20.90
C PRO A 25 -7.35 -7.06 20.95
N TYR A 26 -7.40 -6.33 19.83
CA TYR A 26 -6.93 -4.95 19.73
C TYR A 26 -8.05 -3.91 19.87
N ILE A 27 -9.31 -4.35 20.01
CA ILE A 27 -10.46 -3.45 20.15
C ILE A 27 -10.56 -2.93 21.58
N ILE A 28 -10.54 -1.61 21.70
CA ILE A 28 -10.79 -0.88 22.94
C ILE A 28 -12.22 -0.38 22.91
N ARG A 29 -13.03 -0.74 23.91
CA ARG A 29 -14.37 -0.20 24.08
C ARG A 29 -14.33 1.03 24.97
N ASN A 30 -14.89 2.13 24.48
CA ASN A 30 -14.96 3.39 25.22
C ASN A 30 -16.22 3.41 26.12
N PRO A 31 -16.23 4.20 27.21
CA PRO A 31 -17.40 4.32 28.10
C PRO A 31 -18.67 4.83 27.40
N ASP A 32 -18.53 5.58 26.31
CA ASP A 32 -19.63 6.11 25.49
C ASP A 32 -20.25 5.06 24.54
N GLY A 33 -19.78 3.80 24.59
CA GLY A 33 -20.24 2.71 23.74
C GLY A 33 -19.57 2.64 22.37
N THR A 34 -18.70 3.59 22.04
CA THR A 34 -17.88 3.53 20.81
C THR A 34 -16.73 2.53 20.97
N SER A 35 -16.10 2.16 19.86
CA SER A 35 -14.92 1.29 19.87
C SER A 35 -13.80 1.95 19.10
N THR A 36 -12.57 1.71 19.52
CA THR A 36 -11.34 2.23 18.91
C THR A 36 -10.24 1.18 18.98
N ILE A 37 -9.04 1.51 18.52
CA ILE A 37 -7.82 0.73 18.71
C ILE A 37 -6.72 1.64 19.28
N ASP A 38 -5.68 1.03 19.84
CA ASP A 38 -4.45 1.77 20.15
C ASP A 38 -3.63 1.99 18.88
N PHE A 39 -3.73 3.18 18.31
CA PHE A 39 -2.96 3.58 17.13
C PHE A 39 -1.46 3.76 17.42
N LYS A 40 -0.97 3.59 18.65
CA LYS A 40 0.48 3.55 18.92
C LYS A 40 1.03 2.12 18.91
N ASN A 41 0.16 1.12 18.90
CA ASN A 41 0.55 -0.28 18.89
C ASN A 41 0.73 -0.80 17.45
N ASP A 42 1.99 -1.13 17.09
CA ASP A 42 2.35 -1.65 15.76
C ASP A 42 1.50 -2.86 15.35
N LYS A 43 1.31 -3.82 16.27
CA LYS A 43 0.54 -5.04 15.99
C LYS A 43 -0.94 -4.72 15.74
N ALA A 44 -1.49 -3.77 16.50
CA ALA A 44 -2.86 -3.31 16.29
C ALA A 44 -3.02 -2.61 14.94
N GLN A 45 -2.07 -1.76 14.54
CA GLN A 45 -2.09 -1.09 13.22
C GLN A 45 -1.98 -2.09 12.06
N ARG A 46 -1.08 -3.08 12.18
CA ARG A 46 -0.93 -4.15 11.18
C ARG A 46 -2.20 -4.97 11.04
N CYS A 47 -2.77 -5.41 12.16
CA CYS A 47 -4.02 -6.16 12.16
C CYS A 47 -5.19 -5.33 11.63
N LEU A 48 -5.25 -4.03 11.94
CA LEU A 48 -6.24 -3.13 11.35
C LEU A 48 -6.09 -3.05 9.82
N THR A 49 -4.86 -2.91 9.32
CA THR A 49 -4.57 -2.85 7.89
C THR A 49 -5.04 -4.12 7.17
N GLU A 50 -4.71 -5.30 7.70
CA GLU A 50 -5.21 -6.58 7.20
C GLU A 50 -6.74 -6.65 7.24
N ALA A 51 -7.37 -6.25 8.35
CA ALA A 51 -8.81 -6.31 8.51
C ALA A 51 -9.54 -5.42 7.48
N LEU A 52 -9.05 -4.20 7.25
CA LEU A 52 -9.60 -3.28 6.26
C LEU A 52 -9.45 -3.85 4.84
N LEU A 53 -8.28 -4.37 4.51
CA LEU A 53 -8.03 -5.00 3.21
C LEU A 53 -8.92 -6.21 2.95
N HIS A 54 -9.03 -7.08 3.94
CA HIS A 54 -9.84 -8.28 3.86
C HIS A 54 -11.33 -7.96 3.71
N ARG A 55 -11.87 -7.10 4.58
CA ARG A 55 -13.31 -6.80 4.59
C ARG A 55 -13.74 -5.98 3.37
N ASP A 56 -12.99 -4.94 3.03
CA ASP A 56 -13.47 -3.91 2.08
C ASP A 56 -12.99 -4.15 0.65
N PHE A 57 -11.93 -4.95 0.46
CA PHE A 57 -11.32 -5.20 -0.85
C PHE A 57 -11.11 -6.69 -1.16
N GLY A 58 -11.37 -7.59 -0.21
CA GLY A 58 -11.07 -9.02 -0.35
C GLY A 58 -9.58 -9.33 -0.48
N ILE A 59 -8.70 -8.38 -0.13
CA ILE A 59 -7.26 -8.51 -0.29
C ILE A 59 -6.67 -9.21 0.94
N LYS A 60 -5.90 -10.28 0.72
CA LYS A 60 -5.07 -10.95 1.72
C LYS A 60 -3.67 -10.37 1.68
N LEU A 61 -3.20 -9.84 2.80
CA LEU A 61 -1.89 -9.22 2.90
C LEU A 61 -1.04 -9.95 3.93
N ASN A 62 0.20 -10.28 3.55
CA ASN A 62 1.24 -10.75 4.45
C ASN A 62 2.41 -9.73 4.41
N LEU A 63 2.92 -9.35 5.58
CA LEU A 63 4.03 -8.40 5.69
C LEU A 63 5.05 -8.87 6.71
N PRO A 64 6.35 -8.66 6.45
CA PRO A 64 7.35 -8.87 7.47
C PRO A 64 7.25 -7.77 8.54
N SER A 65 7.62 -8.10 9.78
CA SER A 65 7.49 -7.21 10.94
C SER A 65 8.42 -5.99 10.89
N ASP A 66 9.43 -6.02 10.04
CA ASP A 66 10.48 -4.99 9.89
C ASP A 66 10.29 -4.11 8.64
N ARG A 67 9.17 -4.25 7.91
CA ARG A 67 8.80 -3.37 6.79
C ARG A 67 7.59 -2.52 7.12
N LEU A 68 7.41 -1.45 6.36
CA LEU A 68 6.33 -0.48 6.54
C LEU A 68 4.95 -1.17 6.37
N CYS A 69 4.07 -0.96 7.35
CA CYS A 69 2.65 -1.29 7.21
C CYS A 69 1.90 -0.07 6.62
N PRO A 70 1.28 -0.19 5.43
CA PRO A 70 0.67 0.96 4.78
C PRO A 70 -0.69 1.34 5.39
N PRO A 71 -0.91 2.60 5.82
CA PRO A 71 -2.23 3.04 6.26
C PRO A 71 -3.20 3.14 5.07
N ILE A 72 -4.12 2.17 4.96
CA ILE A 72 -5.03 1.99 3.81
C ILE A 72 -5.80 3.24 3.40
N PRO A 73 -6.40 4.03 4.33
CA PRO A 73 -7.15 5.22 3.93
C PRO A 73 -6.32 6.22 3.12
N ASN A 74 -5.04 6.38 3.46
CA ASN A 74 -4.16 7.29 2.75
C ASN A 74 -3.73 6.74 1.39
N ARG A 75 -3.42 5.43 1.31
CA ARG A 75 -3.02 4.79 0.05
C ARG A 75 -4.17 4.80 -0.96
N LEU A 76 -5.38 4.55 -0.50
CA LEU A 76 -6.58 4.62 -1.32
C LEU A 76 -6.85 6.02 -1.89
N ASN A 77 -6.55 7.10 -1.15
CA ASN A 77 -6.68 8.45 -1.70
C ASN A 77 -5.84 8.64 -2.97
N TYR A 78 -4.61 8.11 -2.97
CA TYR A 78 -3.73 8.26 -4.12
C TYR A 78 -4.25 7.45 -5.32
N VAL A 79 -4.68 6.21 -5.10
CA VAL A 79 -5.30 5.38 -6.15
C VAL A 79 -6.54 6.04 -6.75
N LEU A 80 -7.45 6.56 -5.90
CA LEU A 80 -8.65 7.24 -6.38
C LEU A 80 -8.33 8.53 -7.15
N TRP A 81 -7.30 9.27 -6.75
CA TRP A 81 -6.85 10.45 -7.50
C TRP A 81 -6.29 10.08 -8.88
N ILE A 82 -5.47 9.03 -8.98
CA ILE A 82 -4.99 8.53 -10.27
C ILE A 82 -6.16 8.05 -11.14
N GLN A 83 -7.16 7.38 -10.58
CA GLN A 83 -8.37 7.00 -11.32
C GLN A 83 -9.09 8.21 -11.93
N ASP A 84 -9.21 9.32 -11.20
CA ASP A 84 -9.85 10.54 -11.72
C ASP A 84 -9.02 11.13 -12.87
N ILE A 85 -7.69 11.16 -12.77
CA ILE A 85 -6.79 11.63 -13.83
C ILE A 85 -6.93 10.75 -15.08
N ILE A 86 -6.89 9.43 -14.92
CA ILE A 86 -7.00 8.48 -16.03
C ILE A 86 -8.34 8.62 -16.73
N ARG A 87 -9.44 8.68 -15.96
CA ARG A 87 -10.79 8.87 -16.53
C ARG A 87 -10.96 10.21 -17.23
N SER A 88 -10.36 11.28 -16.69
CA SER A 88 -10.42 12.60 -17.34
C SER A 88 -9.57 12.67 -18.61
N THR A 89 -8.48 11.90 -18.69
CA THR A 89 -7.55 11.92 -19.82
C THR A 89 -7.99 10.99 -20.95
N TYR A 90 -8.43 9.77 -20.61
CA TYR A 90 -8.71 8.70 -21.56
C TYR A 90 -10.20 8.30 -21.64
N GLY A 91 -11.07 8.94 -20.85
CA GLY A 91 -12.48 8.57 -20.73
C GLY A 91 -12.69 7.28 -19.93
N GLN A 92 -13.89 6.70 -20.03
CA GLN A 92 -14.22 5.44 -19.35
C GLN A 92 -13.93 4.18 -20.20
N HIS A 93 -13.23 4.33 -21.33
CA HIS A 93 -13.15 3.26 -22.33
C HIS A 93 -12.13 2.15 -22.00
N THR A 94 -12.43 0.99 -22.56
CA THR A 94 -12.14 -0.40 -22.17
C THR A 94 -10.72 -0.90 -22.44
N ASN A 95 -9.77 -0.01 -22.78
CA ASN A 95 -8.41 -0.43 -23.06
C ASN A 95 -7.65 -0.73 -21.77
N THR A 96 -6.66 -1.62 -21.85
CA THR A 96 -5.79 -1.93 -20.72
C THR A 96 -5.03 -0.68 -20.31
N ILE A 97 -5.22 -0.23 -19.07
CA ILE A 97 -4.46 0.87 -18.49
C ILE A 97 -3.21 0.28 -17.82
N ARG A 98 -2.04 0.75 -18.23
CA ARG A 98 -0.75 0.29 -17.73
C ARG A 98 -0.13 1.33 -16.81
N GLY A 99 0.04 0.97 -15.54
CA GLY A 99 0.68 1.79 -14.51
C GLY A 99 2.08 1.31 -14.16
N ILE A 100 2.90 2.22 -13.65
CA ILE A 100 4.19 1.90 -13.03
C ILE A 100 4.12 2.27 -11.56
N ASP A 101 4.44 1.36 -10.65
CA ASP A 101 4.64 1.66 -9.23
C ASP A 101 6.12 1.55 -8.87
N ILE A 102 6.73 2.65 -8.45
CA ILE A 102 8.16 2.73 -8.15
C ILE A 102 8.39 2.58 -6.64
N GLY A 103 9.06 1.51 -6.25
CA GLY A 103 9.27 1.18 -4.83
C GLY A 103 7.99 0.68 -4.19
N THR A 104 7.45 -0.42 -4.73
CA THR A 104 6.12 -0.95 -4.36
C THR A 104 6.07 -1.47 -2.90
N GLY A 105 7.24 -1.75 -2.32
CA GLY A 105 7.40 -2.28 -0.97
C GLY A 105 6.86 -3.69 -0.82
N ALA A 106 7.11 -4.29 0.34
CA ALA A 106 6.63 -5.64 0.67
C ALA A 106 5.11 -5.84 0.47
N SER A 107 4.34 -4.75 0.58
CA SER A 107 2.89 -4.80 0.47
C SER A 107 2.35 -4.91 -0.96
N ALA A 108 3.06 -4.40 -1.97
CA ALA A 108 2.49 -4.10 -3.29
C ALA A 108 1.15 -3.33 -3.24
N ILE A 109 0.97 -2.44 -2.25
CA ILE A 109 -0.36 -1.95 -1.87
C ILE A 109 -1.05 -1.15 -2.97
N TYR A 110 -0.31 -0.35 -3.73
CA TYR A 110 -0.90 0.44 -4.80
C TYR A 110 -1.37 -0.43 -5.97
N PRO A 111 -0.53 -1.34 -6.53
CA PRO A 111 -0.99 -2.32 -7.51
C PRO A 111 -2.20 -3.12 -7.05
N LEU A 112 -2.16 -3.67 -5.82
CA LEU A 112 -3.26 -4.48 -5.30
C LEU A 112 -4.57 -3.69 -5.22
N LEU A 113 -4.57 -2.52 -4.57
CA LEU A 113 -5.78 -1.69 -4.47
C LEU A 113 -6.29 -1.28 -5.85
N ALA A 114 -5.40 -0.83 -6.73
CA ALA A 114 -5.79 -0.33 -8.04
C ALA A 114 -6.36 -1.45 -8.94
N CYS A 115 -5.71 -2.59 -9.03
CA CYS A 115 -6.19 -3.74 -9.81
C CYS A 115 -7.47 -4.36 -9.24
N THR A 116 -7.69 -4.31 -7.93
CA THR A 116 -8.96 -4.72 -7.32
C THR A 116 -10.11 -3.78 -7.69
N LEU A 117 -9.85 -2.47 -7.74
CA LEU A 117 -10.88 -1.47 -8.09
C LEU A 117 -11.11 -1.35 -9.60
N GLU A 118 -10.10 -1.62 -10.42
CA GLU A 118 -10.14 -1.44 -11.87
C GLU A 118 -9.67 -2.73 -12.58
N PRO A 119 -10.62 -3.54 -13.10
CA PRO A 119 -10.29 -4.81 -13.75
C PRO A 119 -9.38 -4.70 -14.98
N SER A 120 -9.40 -3.56 -15.68
CA SER A 120 -8.58 -3.32 -16.87
C SER A 120 -7.19 -2.78 -16.58
N TRP A 121 -6.82 -2.57 -15.31
CA TRP A 121 -5.51 -2.03 -14.95
C TRP A 121 -4.49 -3.14 -14.77
N CYS A 122 -3.29 -2.90 -15.29
CA CYS A 122 -2.09 -3.71 -15.10
C CYS A 122 -0.94 -2.85 -14.59
N PHE A 123 -0.01 -3.45 -13.87
CA PHE A 123 1.12 -2.77 -13.25
C PHE A 123 2.44 -3.47 -13.55
N ALA A 124 3.45 -2.63 -13.80
CA ALA A 124 4.83 -2.97 -13.58
C ALA A 124 5.28 -2.31 -12.27
N ALA A 125 5.62 -3.11 -11.26
CA ALA A 125 5.91 -2.62 -9.91
C ALA A 125 7.36 -2.94 -9.54
N THR A 126 8.18 -1.91 -9.31
CA THR A 126 9.61 -2.08 -9.06
C THR A 126 9.95 -2.12 -7.58
N GLU A 127 10.95 -2.91 -7.21
CA GLU A 127 11.47 -2.96 -5.84
C GLU A 127 12.97 -3.27 -5.84
N ILE A 128 13.72 -2.61 -4.94
CA ILE A 128 15.17 -2.76 -4.78
C ILE A 128 15.54 -3.70 -3.63
N ASP A 129 14.67 -3.83 -2.62
CA ASP A 129 14.88 -4.69 -1.45
C ASP A 129 14.38 -6.12 -1.74
N GLU A 130 15.27 -7.10 -1.70
CA GLU A 130 14.96 -8.50 -2.03
C GLU A 130 13.85 -9.09 -1.15
N THR A 131 13.86 -8.79 0.15
CA THR A 131 12.80 -9.22 1.07
C THR A 131 11.46 -8.63 0.66
N SER A 132 11.39 -7.32 0.42
CA SER A 132 10.17 -6.65 -0.04
C SER A 132 9.70 -7.19 -1.39
N PHE A 133 10.61 -7.45 -2.32
CA PHE A 133 10.30 -8.06 -3.61
C PHE A 133 9.61 -9.41 -3.45
N ASN A 134 10.16 -10.30 -2.60
CA ASN A 134 9.61 -11.62 -2.36
C ASN A 134 8.21 -11.56 -1.71
N TYR A 135 8.02 -10.69 -0.72
CA TYR A 135 6.70 -10.49 -0.10
C TYR A 135 5.69 -9.87 -1.07
N ALA A 136 6.12 -8.91 -1.90
CA ALA A 136 5.27 -8.30 -2.91
C ALA A 136 4.78 -9.35 -3.91
N GLN A 137 5.66 -10.22 -4.41
CA GLN A 137 5.27 -11.33 -5.29
C GLN A 137 4.28 -12.28 -4.62
N GLN A 138 4.54 -12.68 -3.38
CA GLN A 138 3.64 -13.55 -2.64
C GLN A 138 2.26 -12.91 -2.45
N ASN A 139 2.22 -11.63 -2.09
CA ASN A 139 0.97 -10.90 -1.93
C ASN A 139 0.19 -10.80 -3.24
N VAL A 140 0.85 -10.55 -4.37
CA VAL A 140 0.20 -10.56 -5.68
C VAL A 140 -0.40 -11.94 -6.00
N THR A 141 0.38 -13.00 -5.83
CA THR A 141 -0.05 -14.38 -6.10
C THR A 141 -1.18 -14.82 -5.17
N ASN A 142 -1.13 -14.46 -3.89
CA ASN A 142 -2.17 -14.81 -2.90
C ASN A 142 -3.54 -14.18 -3.19
N ASN A 143 -3.58 -13.19 -4.09
CA ASN A 143 -4.79 -12.50 -4.52
C ASN A 143 -5.14 -12.77 -6.00
N ASP A 144 -4.47 -13.72 -6.65
CA ASP A 144 -4.70 -14.11 -8.04
C ASP A 144 -4.53 -12.94 -9.04
N LEU A 145 -3.54 -12.07 -8.80
CA LEU A 145 -3.28 -10.87 -9.60
C LEU A 145 -1.96 -10.90 -10.41
N GLN A 146 -1.26 -12.04 -10.44
CA GLN A 146 0.04 -12.19 -11.10
C GLN A 146 0.01 -11.92 -12.61
N ASP A 147 -1.13 -12.11 -13.28
CA ASP A 147 -1.29 -11.83 -14.72
C ASP A 147 -1.45 -10.33 -15.01
N ARG A 148 -1.68 -9.53 -13.97
CA ARG A 148 -1.88 -8.08 -14.08
C ARG A 148 -0.82 -7.27 -13.36
N ILE A 149 -0.17 -7.82 -12.34
CA ILE A 149 0.83 -7.13 -11.53
C ILE A 149 2.15 -7.90 -11.63
N HIS A 150 3.12 -7.30 -12.30
CA HIS A 150 4.46 -7.86 -12.44
C HIS A 150 5.42 -7.13 -11.50
N ILE A 151 5.95 -7.86 -10.51
CA ILE A 151 6.99 -7.34 -9.61
C ILE A 151 8.35 -7.50 -10.27
N ILE A 152 9.09 -6.41 -10.40
CA ILE A 152 10.35 -6.34 -11.13
C ILE A 152 11.46 -5.89 -10.18
N SER A 153 12.55 -6.66 -10.12
CA SER A 153 13.70 -6.32 -9.31
C SER A 153 14.45 -5.14 -9.94
N ALA A 154 14.76 -4.13 -9.13
CA ALA A 154 15.47 -2.93 -9.53
C ALA A 154 16.80 -2.80 -8.78
N HIS A 155 17.70 -1.96 -9.29
CA HIS A 155 19.01 -1.74 -8.68
C HIS A 155 19.25 -0.25 -8.45
N LEU A 156 19.83 0.09 -7.29
CA LEU A 156 20.14 1.47 -6.90
C LEU A 156 21.08 2.19 -7.88
N ASN A 157 21.99 1.44 -8.51
CA ASN A 157 22.99 1.98 -9.43
C ASN A 157 22.54 1.96 -10.90
N ALA A 158 21.27 1.65 -11.16
CA ALA A 158 20.69 1.68 -12.49
C ALA A 158 19.64 2.81 -12.59
N PRO A 159 19.39 3.38 -13.78
CA PRO A 159 18.28 4.31 -13.97
C PRO A 159 16.94 3.68 -13.54
N ILE A 160 16.09 4.48 -12.90
CA ILE A 160 14.89 4.02 -12.20
C ILE A 160 13.87 3.28 -13.08
N LEU A 161 13.86 3.57 -14.39
CA LEU A 161 12.97 2.95 -15.37
C LEU A 161 13.65 1.85 -16.20
N THR A 162 14.96 1.62 -16.04
CA THR A 162 15.68 0.59 -16.79
C THR A 162 15.05 -0.79 -16.65
N PRO A 163 14.57 -1.23 -15.47
CA PRO A 163 13.92 -2.54 -15.37
C PRO A 163 12.66 -2.65 -16.23
N LEU A 164 12.01 -1.53 -16.59
CA LEU A 164 10.75 -1.50 -17.33
C LEU A 164 10.94 -1.51 -18.85
N ILE A 165 12.12 -1.11 -19.33
CA ILE A 165 12.47 -1.05 -20.77
C ILE A 165 12.53 -2.46 -21.38
N ASN A 166 12.86 -3.47 -20.57
CA ASN A 166 13.02 -4.86 -21.04
C ASN A 166 11.80 -5.76 -20.78
N CYS A 167 10.74 -5.25 -20.14
CA CYS A 167 9.64 -6.08 -19.66
C CYS A 167 8.48 -6.24 -20.65
N TYR A 168 8.44 -5.45 -21.72
CA TYR A 168 7.32 -5.46 -22.66
C TYR A 168 7.83 -5.17 -24.09
N ASP A 169 7.17 -5.76 -25.09
CA ASP A 169 7.39 -5.45 -26.51
C ASP A 169 7.37 -3.95 -26.78
N ASP A 170 8.17 -3.52 -27.77
CA ASP A 170 8.49 -2.14 -28.18
C ASP A 170 7.29 -1.18 -28.38
N ASP A 171 6.05 -1.68 -28.32
CA ASP A 171 4.80 -0.91 -28.50
C ASP A 171 4.02 -0.60 -27.21
N ASN A 172 4.50 -0.99 -26.01
CA ASN A 172 3.71 -0.82 -24.79
C ASN A 172 3.91 0.56 -24.12
N GLN A 173 2.99 1.48 -24.41
CA GLN A 173 2.88 2.77 -23.74
C GLN A 173 2.31 2.62 -22.32
N TYR A 174 3.01 3.17 -21.32
CA TYR A 174 2.49 3.32 -19.95
C TYR A 174 1.67 4.60 -19.83
N HIS A 175 0.60 4.55 -19.05
CA HIS A 175 -0.37 5.64 -18.91
C HIS A 175 -0.05 6.54 -17.72
N PHE A 176 0.54 5.97 -16.66
CA PHE A 176 0.94 6.71 -15.48
C PHE A 176 2.09 6.02 -14.74
N THR A 177 2.74 6.78 -13.88
CA THR A 177 3.63 6.26 -12.84
C THR A 177 3.18 6.81 -11.49
N MET A 178 3.41 6.04 -10.43
CA MET A 178 3.21 6.45 -9.06
C MET A 178 4.38 5.98 -8.20
N CYS A 179 4.58 6.68 -7.09
CA CYS A 179 5.66 6.42 -6.15
C CYS A 179 5.27 6.98 -4.79
N ASN A 180 5.57 6.25 -3.72
CA ASN A 180 5.61 6.80 -2.37
C ASN A 180 7.08 6.81 -1.91
N PRO A 181 7.80 7.91 -2.16
CA PRO A 181 9.24 7.96 -1.95
C PRO A 181 9.60 7.71 -0.48
N PRO A 182 10.80 7.18 -0.20
CA PRO A 182 11.30 7.09 1.17
C PRO A 182 11.38 8.50 1.78
N PHE A 183 10.92 8.64 3.02
CA PHE A 183 10.90 9.94 3.71
C PHE A 183 12.25 10.35 4.32
N TYR A 184 13.19 9.40 4.49
CA TYR A 184 14.44 9.62 5.20
C TYR A 184 15.58 8.86 4.50
N ASN A 185 16.76 9.46 4.43
CA ASN A 185 17.92 8.89 3.73
C ASN A 185 18.76 7.99 4.65
N SER A 186 18.56 8.06 5.97
CA SER A 186 19.23 7.23 6.98
C SER A 186 18.37 7.08 8.24
N ALA A 187 18.71 6.15 9.12
CA ALA A 187 18.06 6.07 10.44
C ALA A 187 18.36 7.30 11.31
N GLU A 188 19.52 7.93 11.15
CA GLU A 188 19.87 9.18 11.83
C GLU A 188 18.93 10.33 11.41
N ASP A 189 18.53 10.39 10.13
CA ASP A 189 17.53 11.35 9.65
C ASP A 189 16.14 11.09 10.26
N VAL A 190 15.82 9.82 10.54
CA VAL A 190 14.59 9.44 11.25
C VAL A 190 14.63 9.94 12.69
N GLU A 191 15.70 9.64 13.44
CA GLU A 191 15.87 10.10 14.83
C GLU A 191 15.87 11.63 14.93
N ARG A 192 16.58 12.31 14.02
CA ARG A 192 16.62 13.78 13.98
C ARG A 192 15.25 14.38 13.65
N SER A 193 14.45 13.73 12.78
CA SER A 193 13.08 14.16 12.49
C SER A 193 12.09 13.87 13.61
N LEU A 194 12.25 12.76 14.34
CA LEU A 194 11.45 12.44 15.52
C LEU A 194 11.73 13.42 16.67
N ALA A 195 13.00 13.78 16.88
CA ALA A 195 13.41 14.77 17.88
C ALA A 195 12.93 16.21 17.55
N ALA A 196 12.65 16.50 16.29
CA ALA A 196 12.21 17.82 15.81
C ALA A 196 10.68 17.97 15.72
N LYS A 197 9.89 16.90 15.98
CA LYS A 197 8.43 16.93 15.89
C LYS A 197 7.80 17.11 17.27
N GLU A 198 7.05 18.20 17.48
CA GLU A 198 6.21 18.40 18.68
C GLU A 198 5.04 17.40 18.79
N LEU A 199 4.68 16.73 17.68
CA LEU A 199 3.66 15.68 17.62
C LEU A 199 4.17 14.47 16.86
N GLU A 200 4.05 13.29 17.48
CA GLU A 200 4.51 12.04 16.87
C GLU A 200 3.68 11.65 15.63
N PRO A 201 4.32 11.12 14.57
CA PRO A 201 3.62 10.67 13.37
C PRO A 201 2.67 9.51 13.67
N HIS A 202 1.47 9.54 13.10
CA HIS A 202 0.48 8.45 13.22
C HIS A 202 0.85 7.16 12.47
N ALA A 203 1.93 7.17 11.69
CA ALA A 203 2.41 6.01 10.94
C ALA A 203 3.49 5.29 11.76
N VAL A 204 3.23 4.02 12.11
CA VAL A 204 4.21 3.20 12.82
C VAL A 204 5.27 2.66 11.85
N ARG A 205 6.54 2.84 12.20
CA ARG A 205 7.69 2.11 11.64
C ARG A 205 8.49 1.57 12.81
N VAL A 206 8.89 0.30 12.76
CA VAL A 206 9.69 -0.35 13.81
C VAL A 206 11.17 -0.01 13.60
N ASN A 207 11.89 0.21 14.70
CA ASN A 207 13.34 0.43 14.73
C ASN A 207 14.09 -0.63 13.92
N MET A 208 14.98 -0.17 13.05
CA MET A 208 15.92 -1.01 12.30
C MET A 208 16.96 -1.59 13.29
N SER A 209 16.91 -2.88 13.53
CA SER A 209 18.06 -3.64 14.05
C SER A 209 18.99 -3.92 12.88
N TYR A 210 20.17 -3.32 12.89
CA TYR A 210 21.16 -3.42 11.80
C TYR A 210 21.75 -4.83 11.66
N PHE A 211 22.03 -5.20 10.40
CA PHE A 211 23.32 -5.74 9.98
C PHE A 211 23.98 -4.71 9.07
#